data_AF-H5TWC0-F1
#
_entry.id   AF-H5TWC0-F1
#
_cell.length_a   1.000
_cell.length_b   1.000
_cell.length_c   1.000
_cell.angle_alpha   90.00
_cell.angle_beta   90.00
_cell.angle_gamma   90.00
#
_symmetry.space_group_name_H-M   'P 1'
#
loop_
_entity.id
_entity.type
_entity.pdbx_description
1 polymer ?
#
loop_
_entity_poly.entity_id
_entity_poly.type
_entity_poly.pdbx_seq_one_letter_code
_entity_poly.pdbx_strand_id
1 'polypeptide(L)'
;MLLVDDEIGERAGPLALVPHLDADVCRWSVHRYAGPLPADPSAPVGEVEYQLRQSVSEAAALATRVGSRAGNPPADLRGSVRALTLRNQVDLPPHDDARASRVIDTAAQIEAIVTVAGRGDVTFGATSNELLSGDGELRRLVSLARAARGAAVNRVISEYVPTIP
;
A
#
# COMPACT_ATOMS: atom_id res chain seq x y z
N MET A 1 -9.17 3.96 0.12
CA MET A 1 -9.94 2.90 0.79
C MET A 1 -9.75 3.11 2.28
N LEU A 2 -10.81 3.45 2.99
CA LEU A 2 -10.83 3.55 4.44
C LEU A 2 -11.37 2.22 4.99
N LEU A 3 -10.70 1.66 5.99
CA LEU A 3 -11.10 0.39 6.57
C LEU A 3 -11.72 0.67 7.94
N VAL A 4 -12.95 0.19 8.13
CA VAL A 4 -13.69 0.31 9.38
C VAL A 4 -13.74 -1.08 9.99
N ASP A 5 -13.19 -1.20 11.20
CA ASP A 5 -13.37 -2.41 11.98
C ASP A 5 -14.80 -2.40 12.53
N ASP A 6 -15.53 -3.49 12.29
CA ASP A 6 -16.93 -3.64 12.67
C ASP A 6 -16.97 -4.49 13.95
N GLU A 7 -16.55 -3.91 15.09
CA GLU A 7 -16.58 -4.59 16.40
C GLU A 7 -18.00 -4.99 16.85
N ILE A 8 -19.05 -4.55 16.13
CA ILE A 8 -20.46 -4.77 16.49
C ILE A 8 -20.90 -6.22 16.20
N GLY A 9 -20.08 -7.05 15.55
CA GLY A 9 -20.38 -8.48 15.44
C GLY A 9 -19.14 -9.34 15.27
N GLU A 10 -18.83 -10.15 16.29
CA GLU A 10 -17.76 -11.19 16.35
C GLU A 10 -17.72 -12.20 15.17
N ARG A 11 -18.57 -12.05 14.16
CA ARG A 11 -18.78 -12.98 13.04
C ARG A 11 -18.63 -12.38 11.64
N ALA A 12 -18.50 -11.07 11.49
CA ALA A 12 -18.49 -10.45 10.17
C ALA A 12 -17.18 -9.69 9.95
N GLY A 13 -16.35 -10.16 9.02
CA GLY A 13 -15.06 -9.57 8.71
C GLY A 13 -15.12 -8.07 8.34
N PRO A 14 -13.96 -7.41 8.24
CA PRO A 14 -13.83 -5.95 8.21
C PRO A 14 -14.54 -5.32 7.00
N LEU A 15 -14.97 -4.06 7.19
CA LEU A 15 -15.62 -3.25 6.16
C LEU A 15 -14.60 -2.34 5.46
N ALA A 16 -14.62 -2.33 4.13
CA ALA A 16 -13.93 -1.33 3.32
C ALA A 16 -14.90 -0.29 2.78
N LEU A 17 -14.54 0.97 2.97
CA LEU A 17 -15.12 2.13 2.30
C LEU A 17 -14.19 2.55 1.16
N VAL A 18 -14.64 2.39 -0.08
CA VAL A 18 -13.89 2.76 -1.27
C VAL A 18 -14.52 4.02 -1.87
N PRO A 19 -13.80 5.16 -1.88
CA PRO A 19 -14.27 6.35 -2.57
C PRO A 19 -14.08 6.20 -4.08
N HIS A 20 -15.09 6.58 -4.83
CA HIS A 20 -15.10 6.74 -6.27
C HIS A 20 -15.37 8.22 -6.56
N LEU A 21 -14.40 8.92 -7.12
CA LEU A 21 -14.67 10.24 -7.70
C LEU A 21 -15.43 10.07 -9.00
N ASP A 22 -16.61 10.66 -9.08
CA ASP A 22 -17.45 10.74 -10.27
C ASP A 22 -17.71 12.23 -10.55
N ALA A 23 -16.91 12.79 -11.45
CA ALA A 23 -16.78 14.23 -11.67
C ALA A 23 -16.59 15.00 -10.35
N ASP A 24 -17.63 15.70 -9.92
CA ASP A 24 -17.60 16.61 -8.77
C ASP A 24 -18.14 15.95 -7.49
N VAL A 25 -18.50 14.66 -7.56
CA VAL A 25 -19.14 13.92 -6.47
C VAL A 25 -18.25 12.77 -6.02
N CYS A 26 -18.02 12.66 -4.72
CA CYS A 26 -17.37 11.48 -4.14
C CYS A 26 -18.44 10.46 -3.73
N ARG A 27 -18.54 9.35 -4.47
CA ARG A 27 -19.41 8.22 -4.14
C ARG A 27 -18.63 7.21 -3.32
N TRP A 28 -19.19 6.77 -2.20
CA TRP A 28 -18.57 5.74 -1.38
C TRP A 28 -19.25 4.39 -1.61
N SER A 29 -18.46 3.36 -1.90
CA SER A 29 -18.91 1.98 -1.94
C SER A 29 -18.45 1.24 -0.69
N VAL A 30 -19.33 0.40 -0.15
CA VAL A 30 -19.06 -0.41 1.05
C VAL A 30 -18.85 -1.85 0.62
N HIS A 31 -17.73 -2.43 1.00
CA HIS A 31 -17.39 -3.83 0.73
C HIS A 31 -17.15 -4.57 2.04
N ARG A 32 -17.75 -5.74 2.20
CA ARG A 32 -17.47 -6.62 3.34
C ARG A 32 -16.50 -7.71 2.92
N TYR A 33 -15.43 -7.88 3.68
CA TYR A 33 -14.49 -8.98 3.46
C TYR A 33 -14.95 -10.24 4.20
N ALA A 34 -14.79 -11.39 3.54
CA ALA A 34 -15.14 -12.70 4.11
C ALA A 34 -14.09 -13.23 5.09
N GLY A 35 -12.93 -12.58 5.20
CA GLY A 35 -11.84 -12.97 6.10
C GLY A 35 -11.08 -11.74 6.59
N PRO A 36 -10.20 -11.91 7.59
CA PRO A 36 -9.37 -10.84 8.10
C PRO A 36 -8.55 -10.24 6.96
N LEU A 37 -8.46 -8.90 6.95
CA LEU A 37 -7.60 -8.24 5.99
C LEU A 37 -6.14 -8.65 6.29
N PRO A 38 -5.28 -8.76 5.27
CA PRO A 38 -3.85 -9.09 5.46
C PRO A 38 -3.08 -8.07 6.31
N ALA A 39 -3.77 -7.02 6.74
CA ALA A 39 -3.28 -5.70 7.03
C ALA A 39 -4.29 -5.08 7.99
N ASP A 40 -4.03 -5.23 9.28
CA ASP A 40 -4.88 -4.64 10.31
C ASP A 40 -4.69 -3.11 10.30
N PRO A 41 -5.70 -2.33 9.91
CA PRO A 41 -5.61 -0.86 9.88
C PRO A 41 -5.61 -0.25 11.30
N SER A 42 -5.87 -1.04 12.33
CA SER A 42 -5.75 -0.67 13.75
C SER A 42 -4.34 -0.92 14.31
N ALA A 43 -3.46 -1.59 13.53
CA ALA A 43 -2.10 -1.86 13.95
C ALA A 43 -1.35 -0.56 14.32
N PRO A 44 -0.58 -0.56 15.42
CA PRO A 44 0.12 0.62 15.86
C PRO A 44 1.08 1.09 14.77
N VAL A 45 1.00 2.38 14.41
CA VAL A 45 1.78 2.97 13.31
C VAL A 45 3.28 2.71 13.43
N GLY A 46 3.82 2.57 14.65
CA GLY A 46 5.23 2.24 14.86
C GLY A 46 5.62 0.83 14.38
N GLU A 47 4.74 -0.17 14.58
CA GLU A 47 4.96 -1.53 14.09
C GLU A 47 4.91 -1.57 12.57
N VAL A 48 3.90 -0.91 12.00
CA VAL A 48 3.72 -0.77 10.56
C VAL A 48 4.91 -0.05 9.91
N GLU A 49 5.42 1.04 10.51
CA GLU A 49 6.61 1.74 10.04
C GLU A 49 7.86 0.83 10.07
N TYR A 50 8.00 0.01 11.11
CA TYR A 50 9.10 -0.94 11.20
C TYR A 50 9.03 -2.00 10.10
N GLN A 51 7.87 -2.63 9.92
CA GLN A 51 7.64 -3.63 8.87
C GLN A 51 7.89 -3.04 7.47
N LEU A 52 7.40 -1.82 7.22
CA LEU A 52 7.65 -1.11 5.97
C LEU A 52 9.15 -0.90 5.69
N ARG A 53 9.91 -0.42 6.69
CA ARG A 53 11.36 -0.20 6.52
C ARG A 53 12.11 -1.47 6.16
N GLN A 54 11.75 -2.61 6.76
CA GLN A 54 12.33 -3.90 6.39
C GLN A 54 11.97 -4.27 4.94
N SER A 55 10.73 -4.05 4.53
CA SER A 55 10.24 -4.42 3.20
C SER A 55 10.69 -3.51 2.04
N VAL A 56 11.18 -2.28 2.29
CA VAL A 56 11.74 -1.43 1.21
C VAL A 56 12.95 -2.10 0.55
N SER A 57 13.83 -2.72 1.33
CA SER A 57 14.99 -3.44 0.79
C SER A 57 14.57 -4.67 -0.02
N GLU A 58 13.58 -5.41 0.47
CA GLU A 58 12.98 -6.57 -0.21
C GLU A 58 12.36 -6.15 -1.55
N ALA A 59 11.61 -5.04 -1.57
CA ALA A 59 10.98 -4.50 -2.77
C ALA A 59 12.02 -4.05 -3.81
N ALA A 60 13.08 -3.34 -3.39
CA ALA A 60 14.14 -2.89 -4.28
C ALA A 60 14.92 -4.09 -4.88
N ALA A 61 15.20 -5.11 -4.07
CA ALA A 61 15.83 -6.35 -4.52
C ALA A 61 14.95 -7.09 -5.53
N LEU A 62 13.64 -7.19 -5.26
CA LEU A 62 12.67 -7.81 -6.15
C LEU A 62 12.58 -7.07 -7.49
N ALA A 63 12.46 -5.75 -7.49
CA ALA A 63 12.41 -4.95 -8.72
C ALA A 63 13.70 -5.05 -9.54
N THR A 64 14.86 -5.15 -8.90
CA THR A 64 16.13 -5.40 -9.59
C THR A 64 16.12 -6.78 -10.26
N ARG A 65 15.65 -7.82 -9.55
CA ARG A 65 15.54 -9.19 -10.08
C ARG A 65 14.51 -9.35 -11.20
N VAL A 66 13.43 -8.56 -11.19
CA VAL A 66 12.40 -8.57 -12.24
C VAL A 66 12.88 -7.74 -13.44
N GLY A 67 13.45 -6.55 -13.20
CA GLY A 67 13.97 -5.68 -14.26
C GLY A 67 15.16 -6.27 -15.04
N SER A 68 16.00 -7.09 -14.41
CA SER A 68 17.08 -7.82 -15.10
C SER A 68 16.56 -8.95 -16.00
N ARG A 69 15.40 -9.54 -15.69
CA ARG A 69 14.76 -10.60 -16.49
C ARG A 69 13.98 -10.06 -17.69
N ALA A 70 13.46 -8.83 -17.61
CA ALA A 70 12.65 -8.22 -18.66
C ALA A 70 13.43 -7.89 -19.96
N GLY A 71 14.76 -8.06 -19.97
CA GLY A 71 15.63 -7.85 -21.14
C GLY A 71 15.79 -6.40 -21.60
N ASN A 72 14.89 -5.52 -21.18
CA ASN A 72 14.91 -4.09 -21.47
C ASN A 72 14.49 -3.31 -20.21
N PRO A 73 15.39 -3.10 -19.23
CA PRO A 73 15.08 -2.24 -18.09
C PRO A 73 14.71 -0.84 -18.60
N PRO A 74 13.72 -0.15 -18.00
CA PRO A 74 13.40 1.21 -18.38
C PRO A 74 14.69 2.05 -18.34
N ALA A 75 14.95 2.81 -19.42
CA ALA A 75 16.18 3.58 -19.62
C ALA A 75 16.54 4.48 -18.41
N ASP A 76 15.53 4.85 -17.62
CA ASP A 76 15.70 5.43 -16.29
C ASP A 76 14.75 4.80 -15.26
N LEU A 77 15.18 3.68 -14.66
CA LEU A 77 14.47 3.01 -13.57
C LEU A 77 14.26 3.93 -12.37
N ARG A 78 15.29 4.69 -11.99
CA ARG A 78 15.24 5.57 -10.81
C ARG A 78 14.27 6.73 -11.03
N GLY A 79 14.29 7.35 -12.20
CA GLY A 79 13.34 8.39 -12.58
C GLY A 79 11.90 7.86 -12.65
N SER A 80 11.71 6.65 -13.18
CA SER A 80 10.39 6.00 -13.24
C SER A 80 9.80 5.75 -11.85
N VAL A 81 10.61 5.20 -10.93
CA VAL A 81 10.20 5.01 -9.53
C VAL A 81 9.90 6.35 -8.89
N ARG A 82 10.76 7.35 -9.02
CA ARG A 82 10.56 8.69 -8.43
C ARG A 82 9.27 9.35 -8.92
N ALA A 83 9.00 9.31 -10.22
CA ALA A 83 7.79 9.89 -10.81
C ALA A 83 6.52 9.19 -10.31
N LEU A 84 6.55 7.87 -10.20
CA LEU A 84 5.44 7.09 -9.66
C LEU A 84 5.26 7.30 -8.15
N THR A 85 6.34 7.45 -7.38
CA THR A 85 6.26 7.78 -5.95
C THR A 85 5.53 9.09 -5.75
N LEU A 86 5.93 10.15 -6.46
CA LEU A 86 5.25 11.45 -6.40
C LEU A 86 3.77 11.36 -6.80
N ARG A 87 3.46 10.54 -7.82
CA ARG A 87 2.07 10.30 -8.23
C ARG A 87 1.25 9.54 -7.18
N ASN A 88 1.89 8.67 -6.40
CA ASN A 88 1.25 7.82 -5.40
C ASN A 88 1.23 8.45 -4.00
N GLN A 89 1.79 9.65 -3.85
CA GLN A 89 1.67 10.41 -2.61
C GLN A 89 0.22 10.79 -2.35
N VAL A 90 -0.13 10.85 -1.07
CA VAL A 90 -1.44 11.26 -0.60
C VAL A 90 -1.22 12.44 0.31
N ASP A 91 -1.82 13.58 -0.03
CA ASP A 91 -1.84 14.73 0.87
C ASP A 91 -2.73 14.40 2.06
N LEU A 92 -2.11 14.28 3.23
CA LEU A 92 -2.83 14.16 4.49
C LEU A 92 -3.34 15.56 4.89
N PRO A 93 -4.48 15.65 5.61
CA PRO A 93 -4.88 16.88 6.28
C PRO A 93 -3.74 17.42 7.16
N PRO A 94 -3.71 18.71 7.52
CA PRO A 94 -2.74 19.23 8.48
C PRO A 94 -2.66 18.33 9.73
N HIS A 95 -1.48 17.95 10.19
CA HIS A 95 -1.29 17.09 11.35
C HIS A 95 0.13 17.28 11.89
N ASP A 96 0.34 16.98 13.17
CA ASP A 96 1.67 17.10 13.81
C ASP A 96 2.44 15.76 13.81
N ASP A 97 1.80 14.67 13.40
CA ASP A 97 2.39 13.34 13.37
C ASP A 97 3.32 13.13 12.16
N ALA A 98 4.58 13.54 12.32
CA ALA A 98 5.63 13.29 11.32
C ALA A 98 5.85 11.80 10.99
N ARG A 99 5.41 10.87 11.85
CA ARG A 99 5.50 9.43 11.58
C ARG A 99 4.43 9.01 10.58
N ALA A 100 3.20 9.52 10.68
CA ALA A 100 2.14 9.26 9.70
C ALA A 100 2.57 9.68 8.28
N SER A 101 3.16 10.88 8.14
CA SER A 101 3.73 11.35 6.87
C SER A 101 4.80 10.39 6.31
N ARG A 102 5.77 9.95 7.13
CA ARG A 102 6.81 8.99 6.68
C ARG A 102 6.23 7.65 6.21
N VAL A 103 5.19 7.17 6.88
CA VAL A 103 4.52 5.91 6.52
C VAL A 103 3.82 6.03 5.16
N ILE A 104 3.15 7.16 4.88
CA ILE A 104 2.56 7.44 3.57
C ILE A 104 3.62 7.50 2.46
N ASP A 105 4.71 8.22 2.68
CA ASP A 105 5.80 8.34 1.71
C ASP A 105 6.43 6.99 1.39
N THR A 106 6.67 6.17 2.43
CA THR A 106 7.26 4.84 2.27
C THR A 106 6.30 3.90 1.52
N ALA A 107 5.01 3.95 1.82
CA ALA A 107 4.00 3.17 1.11
C ALA A 107 3.92 3.58 -0.38
N ALA A 108 3.96 4.88 -0.67
CA ALA A 108 3.98 5.39 -2.04
C ALA A 108 5.21 4.90 -2.83
N GLN A 109 6.38 4.86 -2.18
CA GLN A 109 7.60 4.32 -2.77
C GLN A 109 7.49 2.83 -3.08
N ILE A 110 6.98 2.00 -2.16
CA ILE A 110 6.82 0.56 -2.38
C ILE A 110 5.87 0.31 -3.56
N GLU A 111 4.75 1.03 -3.64
CA GLU A 111 3.80 0.88 -4.76
C GLU A 111 4.40 1.29 -6.11
N ALA A 112 5.25 2.33 -6.12
CA ALA A 112 5.99 2.72 -7.32
C ALA A 112 6.92 1.59 -7.77
N ILE A 113 7.67 1.00 -6.83
CA ILE A 113 8.57 -0.13 -7.10
C ILE A 113 7.79 -1.33 -7.66
N VAL A 114 6.67 -1.71 -7.03
CA VAL A 114 5.81 -2.82 -7.50
C VAL A 114 5.24 -2.53 -8.88
N THR A 115 4.78 -1.30 -9.14
CA THR A 115 4.25 -0.90 -10.45
C THR A 115 5.30 -1.02 -11.54
N VAL A 116 6.54 -0.60 -11.27
CA VAL A 116 7.64 -0.70 -12.22
C VAL A 116 8.05 -2.16 -12.44
N ALA A 117 8.10 -2.98 -11.38
CA ALA A 117 8.37 -4.41 -11.48
C ALA A 117 7.33 -5.14 -12.32
N GLY A 118 6.03 -4.91 -12.06
CA GLY A 118 4.93 -5.56 -12.79
C GLY A 118 4.85 -5.18 -14.28
N ARG A 119 5.41 -4.05 -14.71
CA ARG A 119 5.53 -3.70 -16.13
C ARG A 119 6.58 -4.55 -16.87
N GLY A 120 7.56 -5.11 -16.16
CA GLY A 120 8.61 -5.95 -16.72
C GLY A 120 8.19 -7.42 -16.95
N ASP A 121 7.13 -7.89 -16.30
CA ASP A 121 6.65 -9.28 -16.40
C ASP A 121 5.86 -9.60 -17.67
N VAL A 122 5.47 -8.59 -18.45
CA VAL A 122 4.62 -8.80 -19.65
C VAL A 122 5.40 -9.45 -20.80
N THR A 123 6.73 -9.58 -20.73
CA THR A 123 7.54 -9.87 -21.93
C THR A 123 8.39 -11.14 -21.99
N PHE A 124 8.75 -11.90 -20.93
CA PHE A 124 9.69 -13.03 -21.14
C PHE A 124 9.56 -14.27 -20.24
N GLY A 125 9.94 -15.41 -20.81
CA GLY A 125 9.79 -16.78 -20.29
C GLY A 125 10.63 -17.12 -19.06
N ALA A 126 10.07 -16.86 -17.88
CA ALA A 126 10.51 -17.47 -16.64
C ALA A 126 9.77 -18.81 -16.39
N THR A 127 10.38 -19.69 -15.59
CA THR A 127 9.76 -20.96 -15.18
C THR A 127 8.55 -20.68 -14.27
N SER A 128 7.47 -21.46 -14.41
CA SER A 128 6.18 -21.18 -13.74
C SER A 128 6.27 -20.99 -12.22
N ASN A 129 7.21 -21.66 -11.56
CA ASN A 129 7.36 -21.61 -10.10
C ASN A 129 8.02 -20.29 -9.62
N GLU A 130 8.95 -19.74 -10.40
CA GLU A 130 9.61 -18.46 -10.09
C GLU A 130 8.66 -17.28 -10.30
N LEU A 131 7.81 -17.35 -11.33
CA LEU A 131 6.76 -16.36 -11.59
C LEU A 131 5.73 -16.32 -10.46
N LEU A 132 5.27 -17.50 -9.99
CA LEU A 132 4.31 -17.59 -8.89
C LEU A 132 4.87 -17.04 -7.57
N SER A 133 6.15 -17.29 -7.29
CA SER A 133 6.82 -16.77 -6.09
C SER A 133 7.02 -15.25 -6.14
N GLY A 134 7.43 -14.71 -7.30
CA GLY A 134 7.56 -13.28 -7.51
C GLY A 134 6.24 -12.52 -7.41
N ASP A 135 5.18 -13.05 -8.03
CA ASP A 135 3.84 -12.46 -7.97
C ASP A 135 3.25 -12.53 -6.55
N GLY A 136 3.48 -13.63 -5.82
CA GLY A 136 3.13 -13.73 -4.41
C GLY A 136 3.78 -12.64 -3.55
N GLU A 137 5.07 -12.39 -3.76
CA GLU A 137 5.82 -11.36 -3.03
C GLU A 137 5.37 -9.94 -3.41
N LEU A 138 5.13 -9.66 -4.70
CA LEU A 138 4.56 -8.38 -5.13
C LEU A 138 3.18 -8.12 -4.50
N ARG A 139 2.31 -9.14 -4.45
CA ARG A 139 1.00 -9.05 -3.81
C ARG A 139 1.09 -8.81 -2.30
N ARG A 140 2.06 -9.43 -1.62
CA ARG A 140 2.37 -9.17 -0.20
C ARG A 140 2.76 -7.70 0.00
N LEU A 141 3.69 -7.17 -0.81
CA LEU A 141 4.13 -5.77 -0.72
C LEU A 141 3.01 -4.76 -0.97
N VAL A 142 2.13 -5.02 -1.94
CA VAL A 142 0.93 -4.19 -2.17
C VAL A 142 0.00 -4.20 -0.97
N SER A 143 -0.20 -5.37 -0.36
CA SER A 143 -1.05 -5.49 0.82
C SER A 143 -0.48 -4.73 2.02
N LEU A 144 0.83 -4.80 2.24
CA LEU A 144 1.53 -4.04 3.28
C LEU A 144 1.47 -2.52 3.06
N ALA A 145 1.69 -2.05 1.83
CA ALA A 145 1.58 -0.63 1.50
C ALA A 145 0.16 -0.08 1.75
N ARG A 146 -0.87 -0.88 1.45
CA ARG A 146 -2.27 -0.54 1.76
C ARG A 146 -2.54 -0.51 3.26
N ALA A 147 -2.02 -1.49 4.01
CA ALA A 147 -2.06 -1.51 5.49
C ALA A 147 -1.53 -0.19 6.06
N ALA A 148 -0.34 0.17 5.59
CA ALA A 148 0.38 1.32 6.03
C ALA A 148 -0.37 2.63 5.83
N ARG A 149 -0.98 2.79 4.65
CA ARG A 149 -1.84 3.95 4.41
C ARG A 149 -3.04 3.98 5.33
N GLY A 150 -3.70 2.84 5.53
CA GLY A 150 -4.83 2.73 6.46
C GLY A 150 -4.43 3.17 7.87
N ALA A 151 -3.36 2.60 8.42
CA ALA A 151 -2.87 2.93 9.75
C ALA A 151 -2.44 4.41 9.89
N ALA A 152 -1.72 4.97 8.91
CA ALA A 152 -1.32 6.37 8.93
C ALA A 152 -2.51 7.33 8.86
N VAL A 153 -3.48 7.07 7.98
CA VAL A 153 -4.70 7.87 7.87
C VAL A 153 -5.53 7.76 9.15
N ASN A 154 -5.72 6.56 9.69
CA ASN A 154 -6.45 6.35 10.93
C ASN A 154 -5.80 7.08 12.11
N ARG A 155 -4.46 7.09 12.18
CA ARG A 155 -3.73 7.83 13.19
C ARG A 155 -3.89 9.34 13.09
N VAL A 156 -3.94 9.89 11.87
CA VAL A 156 -4.24 11.31 11.67
C VAL A 156 -5.69 11.60 12.04
N ILE A 157 -6.64 10.78 11.59
CA ILE A 157 -8.07 10.94 11.93
C ILE A 157 -8.28 10.90 13.45
N SER A 158 -7.57 10.03 14.18
CA SER A 158 -7.71 9.93 15.64
C SER A 158 -7.34 11.23 16.37
N GLU A 159 -6.54 12.12 15.77
CA GLU A 159 -6.25 13.46 16.32
C GLU A 159 -7.47 14.40 16.25
N TYR A 160 -8.38 14.13 15.31
CA TYR A 160 -9.57 14.93 15.06
C TYR A 160 -10.83 14.36 15.72
N VAL A 161 -10.75 13.18 16.33
CA VAL A 161 -11.86 12.61 17.09
C VAL A 161 -11.88 13.29 18.47
N PRO A 162 -12.89 14.11 18.79
CA PRO A 162 -13.00 14.69 20.12
C PRO A 162 -13.13 13.56 21.15
N THR A 163 -12.30 13.59 22.19
CA THR A 163 -12.48 12.73 23.36
C THR A 163 -13.83 13.07 23.98
N ILE A 164 -14.83 12.22 23.74
CA ILE A 164 -16.13 12.33 24.40
C ILE A 164 -15.86 11.97 25.88
N PRO A 165 -16.15 12.88 26.84
CA PRO A 165 -15.94 12.63 28.26
C PRO A 165 -16.88 11.57 28.84
#